data_AF-A0A2E1FN52-F1
#
_entry.id   AF-A0A2E1FN52-F1
#
_cell.length_a   1.000
_cell.length_b   1.000
_cell.length_c   1.000
_cell.angle_alpha   90.00
_cell.angle_beta   90.00
_cell.angle_gamma   90.00
#
_symmetry.space_group_name_H-M   'P 1'
#
loop_
_entity.id
_entity.type
_entity.pdbx_description
1 polymer ?
#
loop_
_entity_poly.entity_id
_entity_poly.type
_entity_poly.pdbx_seq_one_letter_code
_entity_poly.pdbx_strand_id
1 'polypeptide(L)'
;MTLAILGEAGYAQSACDLEPDPGPCEAAIVAYYFNQDSQSCDSFTWGGCAGVVPFETLAECQSACEPGGFNQNELCDSIIVTLNSVVQPELDTPGVVTISMSSIYATGYTFPYAGFQLMDTEGLIVASEELSSAPNVYGIGSNMNETRYLILPSSLTNPFSGQLNLVSGLFAGTPEVACSYPISWSDSSTSMIDLSGDDLQSRSEVQCWYDLMGRELHHGPTPGQFSIAWLKDGSRKVIWQQ
;
A
#
# COMPACT_ATOMS: atom_id res chain seq x y z
N MET A 1 -47.84 -25.43 25.64
CA MET A 1 -48.05 -24.08 25.09
C MET A 1 -46.73 -23.37 25.21
N THR A 2 -45.94 -23.38 24.14
CA THR A 2 -44.66 -22.68 24.08
C THR A 2 -44.66 -21.98 22.73
N LEU A 3 -44.88 -20.67 22.75
CA LEU A 3 -44.86 -19.83 21.56
C LEU A 3 -43.41 -19.70 21.07
N ALA A 4 -43.20 -19.96 19.78
CA ALA A 4 -42.01 -19.53 19.07
C ALA A 4 -42.04 -18.00 18.94
N ILE A 5 -40.94 -17.36 19.33
CA ILE A 5 -40.71 -15.93 19.10
C ILE A 5 -40.05 -15.85 17.73
N LEU A 6 -40.80 -15.43 16.71
CA LEU A 6 -40.22 -15.01 15.44
C LEU A 6 -39.47 -13.72 15.72
N GLY A 7 -38.14 -13.79 15.70
CA GLY A 7 -37.29 -12.62 15.66
C GLY A 7 -37.53 -11.89 14.35
N GLU A 8 -38.03 -10.66 14.44
CA GLU A 8 -38.14 -9.73 13.33
C GLU A 8 -36.74 -9.44 12.78
N ALA A 9 -36.45 -9.93 11.58
CA ALA A 9 -35.39 -9.36 10.77
C ALA A 9 -35.88 -7.98 10.30
N GLY A 10 -35.49 -6.93 11.03
CA GLY A 10 -35.57 -5.58 10.51
C GLY A 10 -34.66 -5.49 9.28
N TYR A 11 -35.25 -5.54 8.10
CA TYR A 11 -34.55 -5.20 6.86
C TYR A 11 -34.20 -3.71 6.93
N ALA A 12 -32.94 -3.38 7.21
CA ALA A 12 -32.41 -2.07 6.85
C ALA A 12 -32.47 -2.00 5.32
N GLN A 13 -33.34 -1.13 4.79
CA GLN A 13 -33.41 -0.87 3.35
C GLN A 13 -32.02 -0.40 2.90
N SER A 14 -31.46 -1.06 1.89
CA SER A 14 -30.14 -0.68 1.41
C SER A 14 -30.23 0.70 0.75
N ALA A 15 -29.17 1.51 0.82
CA ALA A 15 -29.15 2.82 0.16
C ALA A 15 -29.40 2.71 -1.36
N CYS A 16 -29.12 1.54 -1.96
CA CYS A 16 -29.37 1.21 -3.36
C CYS A 16 -30.86 1.08 -3.70
N ASP A 17 -31.72 0.90 -2.70
CA ASP A 17 -33.16 0.74 -2.86
C ASP A 17 -33.92 2.04 -2.52
N LEU A 18 -33.23 3.15 -2.26
CA LEU A 18 -33.84 4.43 -1.93
C LEU A 18 -34.15 5.23 -3.20
N GLU A 19 -35.40 5.68 -3.33
CA GLU A 19 -35.80 6.62 -4.37
C GLU A 19 -35.31 8.03 -4.03
N PRO A 20 -34.73 8.78 -4.98
CA PRO A 20 -34.28 10.15 -4.75
C PRO A 20 -35.47 11.10 -4.58
N ASP A 21 -35.37 12.04 -3.63
CA ASP A 21 -36.35 13.12 -3.44
C ASP A 21 -35.63 14.48 -3.37
N PRO A 22 -35.90 15.41 -4.31
CA PRO A 22 -35.26 16.73 -4.34
C PRO A 22 -35.60 17.61 -3.14
N GLY A 23 -36.68 17.33 -2.41
CA GLY A 23 -37.15 18.18 -1.32
C GLY A 23 -37.74 19.52 -1.81
N PRO A 24 -38.16 20.40 -0.88
CA PRO A 24 -38.88 21.62 -1.20
C PRO A 24 -37.99 22.84 -1.48
N CYS A 25 -36.68 22.75 -1.19
CA CYS A 25 -35.75 23.85 -1.49
C CYS A 25 -35.37 23.85 -2.98
N GLU A 26 -34.85 24.98 -3.48
CA GLU A 26 -34.60 25.19 -4.92
C GLU A 26 -33.11 25.39 -5.27
N ALA A 27 -32.19 24.95 -4.39
CA ALA A 27 -30.79 24.91 -4.77
C ALA A 27 -30.56 23.84 -5.85
N ALA A 28 -29.51 24.02 -6.67
CA ALA A 28 -29.14 23.08 -7.70
C ALA A 28 -27.90 22.27 -7.27
N ILE A 29 -28.08 21.35 -6.32
CA ILE A 29 -27.00 20.50 -5.80
C ILE A 29 -27.07 19.14 -6.49
N VAL A 30 -25.97 18.69 -7.09
CA VAL A 30 -25.91 17.37 -7.73
C VAL A 30 -25.76 16.30 -6.64
N ALA A 31 -26.62 15.29 -6.69
CA ALA A 31 -26.60 14.11 -5.83
C ALA A 31 -26.89 12.85 -6.66
N TYR A 32 -26.73 11.66 -6.08
CA TYR A 32 -26.74 10.40 -6.82
C TYR A 32 -27.65 9.35 -6.18
N TYR A 33 -28.19 8.47 -7.01
CA TYR A 33 -29.02 7.33 -6.60
C TYR A 33 -28.79 6.15 -7.54
N PHE A 34 -29.08 4.93 -7.07
CA PHE A 34 -29.01 3.75 -7.92
C PHE A 34 -30.34 3.56 -8.66
N ASN A 35 -30.28 3.61 -9.98
CA ASN A 35 -31.43 3.39 -10.83
C ASN A 35 -31.59 1.89 -11.11
N GLN A 36 -32.60 1.30 -10.49
CA GLN A 36 -32.91 -0.13 -10.59
C GLN A 36 -33.30 -0.56 -12.02
N ASP A 37 -33.84 0.35 -12.83
CA ASP A 37 -34.24 0.06 -14.22
C ASP A 37 -33.03 0.00 -15.16
N SER A 38 -32.09 0.93 -15.02
CA SER A 38 -30.86 0.95 -15.82
C SER A 38 -29.73 0.09 -15.23
N GLN A 39 -29.88 -0.34 -13.98
CA GLN A 39 -28.83 -1.01 -13.19
C GLN A 39 -27.55 -0.15 -13.11
N SER A 40 -27.70 1.17 -13.00
CA SER A 40 -26.59 2.13 -12.96
C SER A 40 -26.86 3.29 -11.99
N CYS A 41 -25.79 3.94 -11.55
CA CYS A 41 -25.89 5.16 -10.75
C CYS A 41 -26.15 6.38 -11.62
N ASP A 42 -27.25 7.07 -11.32
CA ASP A 42 -27.69 8.28 -12.01
C ASP A 42 -27.63 9.50 -11.08
N SER A 43 -27.50 10.69 -11.67
CA SER A 43 -27.52 11.96 -10.94
C SER A 43 -28.91 12.60 -10.91
N PHE A 44 -29.27 13.24 -9.82
CA PHE A 44 -30.44 14.10 -9.71
C PHE A 44 -30.08 15.45 -9.05
N THR A 45 -31.00 16.41 -9.13
CA THR A 45 -30.82 17.74 -8.50
C THR A 45 -31.54 17.76 -7.15
N TRP A 46 -30.78 17.88 -6.07
CA TRP A 46 -31.30 18.07 -4.71
C TRP A 46 -31.41 19.56 -4.36
N GLY A 47 -32.55 19.92 -3.78
CA GLY A 47 -32.92 21.28 -3.42
C GLY A 47 -32.10 21.92 -2.30
N GLY A 48 -31.29 21.13 -1.57
CA GLY A 48 -30.47 21.60 -0.46
C GLY A 48 -31.17 21.58 0.91
N CYS A 49 -32.39 21.05 0.99
CA CYS A 49 -33.03 20.77 2.27
C CYS A 49 -34.07 19.65 2.15
N ALA A 50 -34.25 18.89 3.23
CA ALA A 50 -35.16 17.74 3.30
C ALA A 50 -34.95 16.77 2.12
N GLY A 51 -35.99 16.02 1.73
CA GLY A 51 -35.89 15.02 0.68
C GLY A 51 -35.04 13.80 1.06
N VAL A 52 -34.60 13.06 0.04
CA VAL A 52 -33.84 11.82 0.16
C VAL A 52 -32.66 11.91 -0.79
N VAL A 53 -31.46 11.88 -0.22
CA VAL A 53 -30.18 11.84 -0.94
C VAL A 53 -29.51 10.51 -0.62
N PRO A 54 -29.64 9.50 -1.50
CA PRO A 54 -29.04 8.18 -1.25
C PRO A 54 -27.50 8.23 -1.21
N PHE A 55 -26.89 9.01 -2.11
CA PHE A 55 -25.44 9.17 -2.21
C PHE A 55 -25.06 10.61 -2.58
N GLU A 56 -23.99 11.13 -1.99
CA GLU A 56 -23.47 12.46 -2.30
C GLU A 56 -22.52 12.45 -3.50
N THR A 57 -21.88 11.31 -3.76
CA THR A 57 -20.95 11.14 -4.87
C THR A 57 -21.32 9.96 -5.79
N LEU A 58 -20.96 10.07 -7.06
CA LEU A 58 -21.14 8.99 -8.03
C LEU A 58 -20.37 7.72 -7.60
N ALA A 59 -19.14 7.90 -7.11
CA ALA A 59 -18.28 6.80 -6.71
C ALA A 59 -18.87 5.99 -5.54
N GLU A 60 -19.44 6.66 -4.54
CA GLU A 60 -20.14 5.99 -3.43
C GLU A 60 -21.29 5.13 -3.96
N CYS A 61 -22.15 5.70 -4.81
CA CYS A 61 -23.26 4.96 -5.42
C CYS A 61 -22.76 3.74 -6.20
N GLN A 62 -21.79 3.93 -7.10
CA GLN A 62 -21.28 2.85 -7.96
C GLN A 62 -20.66 1.73 -7.14
N SER A 63 -19.86 2.08 -6.13
CA SER A 63 -19.22 1.12 -5.23
C SER A 63 -20.22 0.32 -4.40
N ALA A 64 -21.33 0.94 -4.00
CA ALA A 64 -22.35 0.33 -3.16
C ALA A 64 -23.33 -0.56 -3.95
N CYS A 65 -23.68 -0.18 -5.18
CA CYS A 65 -24.90 -0.67 -5.83
C CYS A 65 -24.70 -1.34 -7.19
N GLU A 66 -23.66 -0.99 -7.95
CA GLU A 66 -23.48 -1.62 -9.26
C GLU A 66 -22.90 -3.04 -9.12
N PRO A 67 -23.39 -4.04 -9.89
CA PRO A 67 -22.78 -5.37 -9.92
C PRO A 67 -21.36 -5.29 -10.49
N GLY A 68 -20.35 -5.47 -9.65
CA GLY A 68 -18.95 -5.16 -10.00
C GLY A 68 -18.55 -3.71 -9.69
N GLY A 69 -19.28 -3.05 -8.79
CA GLY A 69 -18.99 -1.71 -8.29
C GLY A 69 -17.51 -1.56 -7.95
N PHE A 70 -16.89 -0.53 -8.52
CA PHE A 70 -15.46 -0.27 -8.34
C PHE A 70 -15.17 -0.03 -6.87
N ASN A 71 -14.66 -1.04 -6.19
CA ASN A 71 -14.01 -0.84 -4.91
C ASN A 71 -12.60 -0.33 -5.22
N GLN A 72 -12.33 0.93 -4.91
CA GLN A 72 -11.01 1.54 -5.10
C GLN A 72 -9.88 0.76 -4.44
N ASN A 73 -10.17 -0.03 -3.39
CA ASN A 73 -9.19 -0.90 -2.73
C ASN A 73 -8.76 -2.09 -3.61
N GLU A 74 -9.57 -2.49 -4.60
CA GLU A 74 -9.17 -3.52 -5.58
C GLU A 74 -8.04 -3.03 -6.49
N LEU A 75 -7.85 -1.71 -6.63
CA LEU A 75 -6.72 -1.16 -7.38
C LEU A 75 -5.41 -1.27 -6.62
N CYS A 76 -5.43 -1.48 -5.30
CA CYS A 76 -4.23 -1.51 -4.46
C CYS A 76 -3.26 -2.63 -4.88
N ASP A 77 -3.78 -3.78 -5.32
CA ASP A 77 -2.98 -4.91 -5.81
C ASP A 77 -2.29 -4.60 -7.16
N SER A 78 -2.80 -3.60 -7.88
CA SER A 78 -2.24 -3.11 -9.14
C SER A 78 -1.34 -1.88 -8.96
N ILE A 79 -1.01 -1.52 -7.73
CA ILE A 79 -0.01 -0.49 -7.41
C ILE A 79 1.18 -1.21 -6.76
N ILE A 80 2.26 -1.28 -7.51
CA ILE A 80 3.50 -1.89 -7.08
C ILE A 80 4.34 -0.83 -6.40
N VAL A 81 4.75 -1.07 -5.15
CA VAL A 81 5.62 -0.16 -4.41
C VAL A 81 6.88 -0.91 -3.96
N THR A 82 8.03 -0.26 -4.09
CA THR A 82 9.34 -0.82 -3.74
C THR A 82 10.09 0.18 -2.88
N LEU A 83 10.64 -0.28 -1.76
CA LEU A 83 11.56 0.50 -0.95
C LEU A 83 12.94 0.50 -1.63
N ASN A 84 13.45 1.70 -1.93
CA ASN A 84 14.74 1.83 -2.60
C ASN A 84 15.85 2.09 -1.59
N SER A 85 15.66 3.04 -0.67
CA SER A 85 16.65 3.39 0.35
C SER A 85 16.02 4.09 1.55
N VAL A 86 16.68 3.97 2.70
CA VAL A 86 16.34 4.69 3.93
C VAL A 86 17.60 5.45 4.37
N VAL A 87 17.57 6.76 4.27
CA VAL A 87 18.62 7.64 4.78
C VAL A 87 18.16 8.14 6.15
N GLN A 88 18.90 7.80 7.21
CA GLN A 88 18.60 8.27 8.56
C GLN A 88 18.86 9.78 8.68
N PRO A 89 18.13 10.50 9.55
CA PRO A 89 18.38 11.91 9.81
C PRO A 89 19.76 12.15 10.43
N GLU A 90 20.38 13.29 10.11
CA GLU A 90 21.58 13.80 10.77
C GLU A 90 21.27 15.13 11.50
N LEU A 91 22.28 15.76 12.11
CA LEU A 91 22.09 17.03 12.82
C LEU A 91 21.56 18.10 11.85
N ASP A 92 20.36 18.62 12.14
CA ASP A 92 19.65 19.64 11.37
C ASP A 92 19.26 19.24 9.93
N THR A 93 19.33 17.95 9.57
CA THR A 93 18.88 17.44 8.28
C THR A 93 17.92 16.27 8.47
N PRO A 94 16.66 16.36 7.96
CA PRO A 94 15.75 15.23 8.04
C PRO A 94 16.25 14.09 7.17
N GLY A 95 15.97 12.86 7.60
CA GLY A 95 16.20 11.68 6.80
C GLY A 95 15.22 11.62 5.64
N VAL A 96 15.44 10.67 4.73
CA VAL A 96 14.57 10.47 3.57
C VAL A 96 14.38 8.97 3.33
N VAL A 97 13.13 8.56 3.22
CA VAL A 97 12.74 7.23 2.71
C VAL A 97 12.41 7.39 1.24
N THR A 98 13.16 6.71 0.37
CA THR A 98 12.92 6.73 -1.07
C THR A 98 12.21 5.45 -1.50
N ILE A 99 11.10 5.61 -2.22
CA ILE A 99 10.34 4.50 -2.79
C ILE A 99 10.16 4.68 -4.30
N SER A 100 10.07 3.57 -5.03
CA SER A 100 9.54 3.57 -6.38
C SER A 100 8.11 3.03 -6.37
N MET A 101 7.22 3.67 -7.12
CA MET A 101 5.85 3.21 -7.32
C MET A 101 5.56 3.01 -8.81
N SER A 102 4.74 2.02 -9.14
CA SER A 102 4.16 1.84 -10.47
C SER A 102 2.71 1.40 -10.37
N SER A 103 1.78 2.16 -10.96
CA SER A 103 0.38 1.79 -11.09
C SER A 103 0.14 1.18 -12.47
N ILE A 104 -0.45 -0.01 -12.52
CA ILE A 104 -0.64 -0.77 -13.78
C ILE A 104 -2.11 -1.12 -14.07
N TYR A 105 -3.04 -0.55 -13.31
CA TYR A 105 -4.46 -0.69 -13.60
C TYR A 105 -4.87 0.18 -14.81
N ALA A 106 -5.94 -0.23 -15.50
CA ALA A 106 -6.42 0.39 -16.74
C ALA A 106 -7.71 1.22 -16.58
N THR A 107 -8.11 1.51 -15.34
CA THR A 107 -9.29 2.32 -15.04
C THR A 107 -8.99 3.82 -15.19
N GLY A 108 -10.01 4.65 -15.38
CA GLY A 108 -9.86 6.12 -15.36
C GLY A 108 -9.76 6.72 -13.96
N TYR A 109 -9.81 5.90 -12.91
CA TYR A 109 -9.79 6.37 -11.53
C TYR A 109 -8.38 6.89 -11.18
N THR A 110 -8.34 7.93 -10.34
CA THR A 110 -7.11 8.50 -9.80
C THR A 110 -7.34 8.73 -8.32
N PHE A 111 -6.43 8.24 -7.47
CA PHE A 111 -6.42 8.57 -6.05
C PHE A 111 -6.11 10.07 -5.91
N PRO A 112 -7.10 10.92 -5.58
CA PRO A 112 -6.96 12.37 -5.70
C PRO A 112 -6.06 12.91 -4.59
N TYR A 113 -5.18 13.87 -4.93
CA TYR A 113 -4.27 14.52 -3.98
C TYR A 113 -3.50 13.55 -3.08
N ALA A 114 -3.22 12.36 -3.62
CA ALA A 114 -2.69 11.25 -2.85
C ALA A 114 -1.17 11.34 -2.67
N GLY A 115 -0.70 10.79 -1.56
CA GLY A 115 0.72 10.56 -1.31
C GLY A 115 0.94 9.42 -0.32
N PHE A 116 2.20 9.18 0.02
CA PHE A 116 2.59 8.06 0.86
C PHE A 116 2.93 8.46 2.30
N GLN A 117 2.55 7.60 3.24
CA GLN A 117 2.92 7.69 4.66
C GLN A 117 3.47 6.36 5.13
N LEU A 118 4.62 6.39 5.81
CA LEU A 118 5.19 5.23 6.49
C LEU A 118 4.72 5.26 7.94
N MET A 119 4.12 4.16 8.37
CA MET A 119 3.60 3.95 9.72
C MET A 119 4.33 2.78 10.38
N ASP A 120 4.67 2.91 11.66
CA ASP A 120 5.25 1.80 12.43
C ASP A 120 4.17 0.82 12.94
N THR A 121 4.58 -0.20 13.68
CA THR A 121 3.65 -1.18 14.27
C THR A 121 2.76 -0.62 15.38
N GLU A 122 3.10 0.54 15.95
CA GLU A 122 2.31 1.20 16.99
C GLU A 122 1.24 2.12 16.38
N GLY A 123 1.24 2.29 15.06
CA GLY A 123 0.30 3.15 14.34
C GLY A 123 0.76 4.59 14.23
N LEU A 124 2.02 4.89 14.55
CA LEU A 124 2.59 6.23 14.43
C LEU A 124 3.12 6.46 13.02
N ILE A 125 2.79 7.63 12.44
CA ILE A 125 3.38 8.05 11.16
C ILE A 125 4.83 8.46 11.43
N VAL A 126 5.76 7.69 10.91
CA VAL A 126 7.20 7.89 11.10
C VAL A 126 7.87 8.58 9.91
N ALA A 127 7.27 8.51 8.71
CA ALA A 127 7.68 9.34 7.58
C ALA A 127 6.46 9.67 6.70
N SER A 128 6.47 10.81 6.02
CA SER A 128 5.37 11.23 5.13
C SER A 128 5.91 12.00 3.94
N GLU A 129 5.24 11.91 2.80
CA GLU A 129 5.43 12.90 1.74
C GLU A 129 4.94 14.28 2.20
N GLU A 130 5.64 15.32 1.75
CA GLU A 130 5.29 16.72 1.96
C GLU A 130 5.20 17.44 0.61
N LEU A 131 4.58 18.62 0.58
CA LEU A 131 4.44 19.42 -0.65
C LEU A 131 5.79 19.74 -1.32
N SER A 132 6.86 19.85 -0.54
CA SER A 132 8.22 20.12 -1.02
C SER A 132 8.96 18.88 -1.50
N SER A 133 8.57 17.68 -1.09
CA SER A 133 9.25 16.42 -1.45
C SER A 133 8.50 15.63 -2.52
N ALA A 134 7.19 15.86 -2.67
CA ALA A 134 6.33 15.13 -3.60
C ALA A 134 6.63 15.51 -5.06
N PRO A 135 6.90 14.55 -5.95
CA PRO A 135 7.05 14.80 -7.38
C PRO A 135 5.80 15.39 -8.03
N ASN A 136 4.63 14.98 -7.54
CA ASN A 136 3.34 15.55 -7.90
C ASN A 136 2.37 15.44 -6.71
N VAL A 137 1.43 16.39 -6.64
CA VAL A 137 0.40 16.47 -5.59
C VAL A 137 -1.01 16.29 -6.15
N TYR A 138 -1.17 15.97 -7.44
CA TYR A 138 -2.48 15.86 -8.08
C TYR A 138 -3.13 14.50 -7.79
N GLY A 139 -2.32 13.45 -7.65
CA GLY A 139 -2.80 12.11 -7.32
C GLY A 139 -1.99 10.99 -7.97
N ILE A 140 -2.52 9.77 -7.81
CA ILE A 140 -1.97 8.55 -8.44
C ILE A 140 -3.07 7.93 -9.30
N GLY A 141 -2.92 8.05 -10.61
CA GLY A 141 -3.81 7.48 -11.63
C GLY A 141 -3.23 6.23 -12.29
N SER A 142 -3.88 5.79 -13.37
CA SER A 142 -3.47 4.62 -14.15
C SER A 142 -2.13 4.82 -14.86
N ASN A 143 -1.34 3.74 -15.00
CA ASN A 143 -0.11 3.70 -15.81
C ASN A 143 0.95 4.75 -15.42
N MET A 144 1.03 5.09 -14.12
CA MET A 144 2.04 6.00 -13.59
C MET A 144 3.25 5.22 -13.08
N ASN A 145 4.43 5.82 -13.22
CA ASN A 145 5.68 5.29 -12.67
C ASN A 145 6.52 6.46 -12.13
N GLU A 146 6.74 6.48 -10.82
CA GLU A 146 7.40 7.59 -10.14
C GLU A 146 8.30 7.12 -9.00
N THR A 147 9.34 7.90 -8.72
CA THR A 147 10.12 7.79 -7.47
C THR A 147 9.61 8.84 -6.49
N ARG A 148 9.23 8.42 -5.29
CA ARG A 148 8.60 9.27 -4.25
C ARG A 148 9.51 9.36 -3.02
N TYR A 149 9.41 10.47 -2.29
CA TYR A 149 10.32 10.80 -1.19
C TYR A 149 9.53 11.18 0.05
N LEU A 150 9.62 10.35 1.09
CA LEU A 150 9.00 10.61 2.39
C LEU A 150 10.05 11.19 3.33
N ILE A 151 9.70 12.31 3.97
CA ILE A 151 10.53 12.98 4.96
C ILE A 151 10.51 12.17 6.25
N LEU A 152 11.69 11.83 6.75
CA LEU A 152 11.91 11.05 7.97
C LEU A 152 12.45 11.97 9.08
N PRO A 153 11.60 12.48 9.99
CA PRO A 153 12.02 13.44 11.02
C PRO A 153 12.88 12.81 12.12
N SER A 154 12.77 11.51 12.34
CA SER A 154 13.42 10.80 13.45
C SER A 154 14.03 9.50 12.98
N SER A 155 15.14 9.09 13.58
CA SER A 155 15.81 7.84 13.22
C SER A 155 14.91 6.62 13.48
N LEU A 156 14.87 5.71 12.51
CA LEU A 156 14.11 4.45 12.61
C LEU A 156 14.93 3.38 13.33
N THR A 157 14.22 2.50 14.03
CA THR A 157 14.82 1.29 14.61
C THR A 157 15.26 0.33 13.50
N ASN A 158 16.25 -0.49 13.81
CA ASN A 158 16.67 -1.59 12.97
C ASN A 158 16.74 -2.87 13.83
N PRO A 159 16.00 -3.94 13.51
CA PRO A 159 15.08 -4.08 12.37
C PRO A 159 13.85 -3.17 12.49
N PHE A 160 13.33 -2.73 11.34
CA PHE A 160 12.07 -2.01 11.22
C PHE A 160 10.98 -2.93 10.67
N SER A 161 9.77 -2.76 11.18
CA SER A 161 8.54 -3.34 10.65
C SER A 161 7.44 -2.30 10.71
N GLY A 162 6.58 -2.26 9.68
CA GLY A 162 5.52 -1.28 9.59
C GLY A 162 4.66 -1.44 8.34
N GLN A 163 3.93 -0.39 8.02
CA GLN A 163 3.06 -0.29 6.85
C GLN A 163 3.41 0.97 6.07
N LEU A 164 3.58 0.82 4.76
CA LEU A 164 3.60 1.95 3.83
C LEU A 164 2.17 2.13 3.31
N ASN A 165 1.58 3.29 3.57
CA ASN A 165 0.20 3.59 3.23
C ASN A 165 0.12 4.55 2.05
N LEU A 166 -0.69 4.23 1.04
CA LEU A 166 -1.19 5.20 0.08
C LEU A 166 -2.36 5.93 0.71
N VAL A 167 -2.26 7.25 0.83
CA VAL A 167 -3.24 8.10 1.51
C VAL A 167 -3.87 9.04 0.49
N SER A 168 -5.14 8.82 0.20
CA SER A 168 -5.96 9.71 -0.62
C SER A 168 -6.23 11.02 0.12
N GLY A 169 -6.32 12.14 -0.59
CA GLY A 169 -6.60 13.44 0.02
C GLY A 169 -5.50 13.96 0.96
N LEU A 170 -4.30 13.35 0.95
CA LEU A 170 -3.18 13.72 1.82
C LEU A 170 -2.84 15.21 1.67
N PHE A 171 -2.68 15.68 0.44
CA PHE A 171 -2.36 17.08 0.16
C PHE A 171 -3.57 18.01 0.15
N ALA A 172 -4.79 17.45 0.17
CA ALA A 172 -6.04 18.21 0.26
C ALA A 172 -6.43 18.53 1.72
N GLY A 173 -5.74 17.96 2.71
CA GLY A 173 -6.07 18.13 4.13
C GLY A 173 -7.18 17.20 4.63
N THR A 174 -7.59 16.22 3.82
CA THR A 174 -8.59 15.19 4.17
C THR A 174 -7.98 13.80 3.94
N PRO A 175 -6.96 13.41 4.72
CA PRO A 175 -6.24 12.17 4.50
C PRO A 175 -7.10 10.95 4.83
N GLU A 176 -7.17 10.01 3.90
CA GLU A 176 -7.81 8.70 4.06
C GLU A 176 -6.90 7.60 3.54
N VAL A 177 -6.61 6.59 4.35
CA VAL A 177 -5.79 5.44 3.94
C VAL A 177 -6.57 4.63 2.91
N ALA A 178 -6.07 4.59 1.68
CA ALA A 178 -6.66 3.84 0.58
C ALA A 178 -6.02 2.46 0.42
N CYS A 179 -4.68 2.39 0.51
CA CYS A 179 -3.94 1.14 0.41
C CYS A 179 -2.90 1.04 1.53
N SER A 180 -2.64 -0.18 2.01
CA SER A 180 -1.62 -0.48 3.02
C SER A 180 -0.73 -1.63 2.57
N TYR A 181 0.57 -1.37 2.52
CA TYR A 181 1.60 -2.31 2.08
C TYR A 181 2.51 -2.66 3.26
N PRO A 182 2.56 -3.92 3.72
CA PRO A 182 3.45 -4.30 4.79
C PRO A 182 4.90 -4.13 4.33
N ILE A 183 5.72 -3.51 5.16
CA ILE A 183 7.12 -3.25 4.87
C ILE A 183 7.98 -3.59 6.08
N SER A 184 9.09 -4.27 5.84
CA SER A 184 10.06 -4.58 6.88
C SER A 184 11.45 -4.62 6.28
N TRP A 185 12.43 -4.12 7.03
CA TRP A 185 13.82 -4.29 6.69
C TRP A 185 14.62 -4.53 7.96
N SER A 186 15.73 -5.23 7.78
CA SER A 186 16.77 -5.33 8.77
C SER A 186 18.06 -5.00 8.05
N ASP A 187 18.90 -4.13 8.63
CA ASP A 187 20.27 -4.08 8.15
C ASP A 187 20.89 -5.41 8.56
N SER A 188 20.95 -6.34 7.62
CA SER A 188 22.10 -7.22 7.55
C SER A 188 23.26 -6.39 7.03
N SER A 189 23.71 -5.39 7.79
CA SER A 189 25.00 -4.78 7.52
C SER A 189 26.04 -5.87 7.76
N THR A 190 26.43 -6.53 6.66
CA THR A 190 27.80 -6.48 6.18
C THR A 190 28.60 -5.42 6.94
N SER A 191 29.25 -5.84 8.02
CA SER A 191 30.51 -5.22 8.41
C SER A 191 31.37 -5.20 7.15
N MET A 192 31.83 -4.01 6.73
CA MET A 192 32.99 -3.95 5.87
C MET A 192 34.12 -4.66 6.61
N ILE A 193 34.45 -5.88 6.17
CA ILE A 193 35.73 -6.50 6.54
C ILE A 193 36.76 -5.72 5.73
N ASP A 194 37.47 -4.83 6.42
CA ASP A 194 38.75 -4.33 5.94
C ASP A 194 39.68 -5.55 5.78
N LEU A 195 40.00 -5.91 4.53
CA LEU A 195 40.99 -6.94 4.22
C LEU A 195 42.42 -6.35 4.21
N SER A 196 42.70 -5.43 5.13
CA SER A 196 44.06 -5.02 5.46
C SER A 196 44.38 -5.34 6.93
N GLY A 197 44.66 -6.61 7.18
CA GLY A 197 45.40 -7.05 8.36
C GLY A 197 44.62 -7.91 9.34
N ASP A 198 44.89 -9.22 9.26
CA ASP A 198 45.08 -10.12 10.39
C ASP A 198 43.97 -10.14 11.47
N ASP A 199 42.84 -10.80 11.17
CA ASP A 199 42.13 -11.53 12.23
C ASP A 199 41.44 -12.79 11.69
N LEU A 200 42.10 -13.93 11.91
CA LEU A 200 41.52 -15.26 11.75
C LEU A 200 40.52 -15.50 12.87
N GLN A 201 39.21 -15.31 12.66
CA GLN A 201 38.10 -16.09 13.28
C GLN A 201 36.69 -15.52 13.02
N SER A 202 36.14 -15.63 11.80
CA SER A 202 34.68 -15.74 11.63
C SER A 202 34.28 -16.43 10.31
N ARG A 203 34.91 -17.57 10.01
CA ARG A 203 34.44 -18.41 8.90
C ARG A 203 33.39 -19.36 9.47
N SER A 204 32.11 -19.07 9.28
CA SER A 204 31.07 -20.09 9.39
C SER A 204 31.44 -21.19 8.38
N GLU A 205 32.03 -22.29 8.86
CA GLU A 205 32.60 -23.31 7.99
C GLU A 205 31.50 -23.91 7.12
N VAL A 206 31.67 -23.80 5.81
CA VAL A 206 30.81 -24.48 4.84
C VAL A 206 30.94 -25.97 5.07
N GLN A 207 29.81 -26.62 5.35
CA GLN A 207 29.73 -28.05 5.61
C GLN A 207 29.74 -28.83 4.30
N CYS A 208 28.98 -28.40 3.31
CA CYS A 208 28.91 -29.00 1.97
C CYS A 208 28.37 -28.02 0.93
N TRP A 209 28.59 -28.36 -0.33
CA TRP A 209 28.17 -27.59 -1.50
C TRP A 209 27.16 -28.38 -2.31
N TYR A 210 26.16 -27.70 -2.87
CA TYR A 210 25.21 -28.29 -3.80
C TYR A 210 25.11 -27.45 -5.07
N ASP A 211 24.81 -28.09 -6.20
CA ASP A 211 24.34 -27.35 -7.37
C ASP A 211 22.88 -26.88 -7.18
N LEU A 212 22.38 -26.06 -8.10
CA LEU A 212 20.98 -25.59 -8.08
C LEU A 212 19.96 -26.73 -8.26
N MET A 213 20.39 -27.92 -8.67
CA MET A 213 19.56 -29.11 -8.78
C MET A 213 19.61 -29.98 -7.51
N GLY A 214 20.32 -29.53 -6.46
CA GLY A 214 20.43 -30.22 -5.18
C GLY A 214 21.41 -31.39 -5.14
N ARG A 215 22.31 -31.52 -6.12
CA ARG A 215 23.37 -32.54 -6.12
C ARG A 215 24.60 -32.03 -5.40
N GLU A 216 25.19 -32.88 -4.56
CA GLU A 216 26.37 -32.51 -3.77
C GLU A 216 27.62 -32.35 -4.66
N LEU A 217 28.37 -31.28 -4.42
CA LEU A 217 29.60 -30.93 -5.12
C LEU A 217 30.81 -31.27 -4.25
N HIS A 218 31.32 -32.50 -4.37
CA HIS A 218 32.44 -32.98 -3.54
C HIS A 218 33.78 -32.26 -3.81
N HIS A 219 33.92 -31.59 -4.95
CA HIS A 219 35.11 -30.80 -5.31
C HIS A 219 34.90 -29.30 -5.12
N GLY A 220 33.78 -28.90 -4.50
CA GLY A 220 33.40 -27.50 -4.35
C GLY A 220 32.72 -26.93 -5.60
N PRO A 221 32.35 -25.64 -5.55
CA PRO A 221 31.64 -24.96 -6.63
C PRO A 221 32.54 -24.75 -7.85
N THR A 222 31.96 -24.77 -9.03
CA THR A 222 32.67 -24.49 -10.29
C THR A 222 32.67 -22.98 -10.57
N PRO A 223 33.79 -22.35 -10.96
CA PRO A 223 33.82 -20.94 -11.31
C PRO A 223 32.84 -20.60 -12.44
N GLY A 224 32.17 -19.45 -12.34
CA GLY A 224 31.14 -19.05 -13.29
C GLY A 224 29.81 -19.81 -13.17
N GLN A 225 29.56 -20.47 -12.04
CA GLN A 225 28.29 -21.12 -11.74
C GLN A 225 27.75 -20.73 -10.37
N PHE A 226 26.43 -20.74 -10.23
CA PHE A 226 25.76 -20.63 -8.94
C PHE A 226 25.83 -21.96 -8.19
N SER A 227 26.08 -21.89 -6.89
CA SER A 227 26.08 -23.05 -5.99
C SER A 227 25.43 -22.69 -4.66
N ILE A 228 24.94 -23.69 -3.95
CA ILE A 228 24.33 -23.53 -2.63
C ILE A 228 25.34 -24.03 -1.59
N ALA A 229 25.78 -23.14 -0.70
CA ALA A 229 26.55 -23.51 0.47
C ALA A 229 25.61 -23.88 1.61
N TRP A 230 25.81 -25.05 2.19
CA TRP A 230 25.20 -25.44 3.45
C TRP A 230 26.19 -25.14 4.57
N LEU A 231 25.81 -24.28 5.51
CA LEU A 231 26.65 -23.88 6.64
C LEU A 231 26.39 -24.75 7.87
N LYS A 232 27.40 -24.91 8.73
CA LYS A 232 27.26 -25.70 9.98
C LYS A 232 26.15 -25.20 10.93
N ASP A 233 25.68 -23.97 10.77
CA ASP A 233 24.56 -23.40 11.52
C ASP A 233 23.17 -23.81 10.97
N GLY A 234 23.12 -24.62 9.91
CA GLY A 234 21.89 -25.09 9.28
C GLY A 234 21.33 -24.16 8.21
N SER A 235 21.92 -22.98 8.01
CA SER A 235 21.51 -22.06 6.96
C SER A 235 22.02 -22.49 5.58
N ARG A 236 21.28 -22.09 4.53
CA ARG A 236 21.65 -22.31 3.13
C ARG A 236 21.81 -20.97 2.45
N LYS A 237 22.92 -20.78 1.73
CA LYS A 237 23.20 -19.53 0.99
C LYS A 237 23.50 -19.84 -0.47
N VAL A 238 22.90 -19.10 -1.39
CA VAL A 238 23.28 -19.14 -2.81
C VAL A 238 24.51 -18.26 -3.00
N ILE A 239 25.54 -18.81 -3.64
CA ILE A 239 26.83 -18.17 -3.84
C ILE A 239 27.17 -18.22 -5.34
N TRP A 240 27.59 -17.08 -5.88
CA TRP A 240 28.23 -16.99 -7.20
C TRP A 240 29.74 -17.01 -7.02
N GLN A 241 30.43 -17.93 -7.69
CA GLN A 241 31.90 -17.92 -7.72
C GLN A 241 32.39 -17.17 -8.96
N GLN A 242 33.09 -16.07 -8.72
CA GLN A 242 33.82 -15.30 -9.73
C GLN A 242 34.97 -16.12 -10.32
#